data_AF-A0A1V3X5W1-F1
#
_entry.id   AF-A0A1V3X5W1-F1
#
_cell.length_a   1.000
_cell.length_b   1.000
_cell.length_c   1.000
_cell.angle_alpha   90.00
_cell.angle_beta   90.00
_cell.angle_gamma   90.00
#
_symmetry.space_group_name_H-M   'P 1'
#
loop_
_entity.id
_entity.type
_entity.pdbx_description
1 polymer ?
#
loop_
_entity_poly.entity_id
_entity_poly.type
_entity_poly.pdbx_seq_one_letter_code
_entity_poly.pdbx_strand_id
1 'polypeptide(L)'
;MIGHYLEAAGIRIAFSTTAVVLAQTFVSLPFLVISLEGAARTAGADYEVVAATLGARPSTIWWRVTLPLLLPGMVSGAVLAFARSLGEFGATLTFAGSRQGVTRTLPLEIYLQRVNDPDAAVALSLLLVAVAALVVLGLGTRRLTVTDTR
;
A
#
# COMPACT_ATOMS: atom_id res chain seq x y z
N MET A 1 -15.46 -3.73 -23.14
CA MET A 1 -16.04 -2.64 -23.95
C MET A 1 -16.71 -1.55 -23.09
N ILE A 2 -16.15 -1.21 -21.92
CA ILE A 2 -16.62 -0.09 -21.06
C ILE A 2 -15.80 1.20 -21.31
N GLY A 3 -14.61 1.07 -21.92
CA GLY A 3 -13.71 2.19 -22.18
C GLY A 3 -14.30 3.28 -23.07
N HIS A 4 -15.11 2.93 -24.08
CA HIS A 4 -15.67 3.94 -24.98
C HIS A 4 -16.68 4.86 -24.28
N TYR A 5 -17.42 4.35 -23.29
CA TYR A 5 -18.42 5.14 -22.57
C TYR A 5 -17.75 6.10 -21.58
N LEU A 6 -16.59 5.72 -21.03
CA LEU A 6 -15.76 6.60 -20.21
C LEU A 6 -15.01 7.67 -21.04
N GLU A 7 -14.54 7.31 -22.24
CA GLU A 7 -13.97 8.29 -23.17
C GLU A 7 -15.00 9.30 -23.67
N ALA A 8 -16.24 8.86 -23.93
CA ALA A 8 -17.36 9.75 -24.27
C ALA A 8 -17.75 10.69 -23.11
N ALA A 9 -17.49 10.29 -21.87
CA ALA A 9 -17.64 11.13 -20.68
C ALA A 9 -16.40 12.02 -20.38
N GLY A 10 -15.38 12.01 -21.24
CA GLY A 10 -14.15 12.80 -21.08
C GLY A 10 -13.13 12.24 -20.09
N ILE A 11 -13.37 11.07 -19.50
CA ILE A 11 -12.52 10.45 -18.48
C ILE A 11 -11.59 9.42 -19.15
N ARG A 12 -10.43 9.88 -19.62
CA ARG A 12 -9.36 9.01 -20.11
C ARG A 12 -8.57 8.42 -18.94
N ILE A 13 -9.00 7.25 -18.45
CA ILE A 13 -8.32 6.56 -17.34
C ILE A 13 -7.03 5.89 -17.81
N ALA A 14 -7.02 5.28 -19.01
CA ALA A 14 -5.81 4.66 -19.55
C ALA A 14 -4.69 5.70 -19.74
N PHE A 15 -3.44 5.31 -19.41
CA PHE A 15 -2.26 6.20 -19.49
C PHE A 15 -2.30 7.43 -18.55
N SER A 16 -3.10 7.38 -17.49
CA SER A 16 -3.16 8.42 -16.46
C SER A 16 -2.52 7.94 -15.14
N THR A 17 -2.13 8.88 -14.28
CA THR A 17 -1.70 8.59 -12.91
C THR A 17 -2.81 7.90 -12.11
N THR A 18 -4.09 8.19 -12.39
CA THR A 18 -5.23 7.54 -11.74
C THR A 18 -5.28 6.04 -12.03
N ALA A 19 -5.00 5.61 -13.28
CA ALA A 19 -4.89 4.19 -13.60
C ALA A 19 -3.77 3.50 -12.80
N VAL A 20 -2.62 4.17 -12.63
CA VAL A 20 -1.51 3.64 -11.84
C VAL A 20 -1.92 3.42 -10.39
N VAL A 21 -2.58 4.42 -9.77
CA VAL A 21 -3.05 4.33 -8.38
C VAL A 21 -4.05 3.20 -8.19
N LEU A 22 -5.02 3.04 -9.10
CA LEU A 22 -6.01 1.96 -9.02
C LEU A 22 -5.37 0.58 -9.18
N ALA A 23 -4.47 0.42 -10.15
CA ALA A 23 -3.75 -0.82 -10.38
C ALA A 23 -2.89 -1.20 -9.17
N GLN A 24 -2.11 -0.26 -8.63
CA GLN A 24 -1.30 -0.47 -7.43
C GLN A 24 -2.13 -0.78 -6.20
N THR A 25 -3.28 -0.10 -6.02
CA THR A 25 -4.21 -0.39 -4.92
C THR A 25 -4.70 -1.82 -5.01
N PHE A 26 -5.17 -2.27 -6.19
CA PHE A 26 -5.65 -3.63 -6.37
C PHE A 26 -4.57 -4.68 -6.07
N VAL A 27 -3.35 -4.47 -6.57
CA VAL A 27 -2.22 -5.40 -6.34
C VAL A 27 -1.79 -5.45 -4.87
N SER A 28 -1.90 -4.32 -4.15
CA SER A 28 -1.40 -4.20 -2.78
C SER A 28 -2.46 -4.48 -1.70
N LEU A 29 -3.74 -4.47 -2.06
CA LEU A 29 -4.87 -4.68 -1.15
C LEU A 29 -4.80 -6.00 -0.36
N PRO A 30 -4.41 -7.16 -0.93
CA PRO A 30 -4.34 -8.41 -0.18
C PRO A 30 -3.40 -8.34 1.04
N PHE A 31 -2.30 -7.59 0.94
CA PHE A 31 -1.33 -7.43 2.03
C PHE A 31 -1.92 -6.66 3.21
N LEU A 32 -2.73 -5.63 2.91
CA LEU A 32 -3.45 -4.87 3.92
C LEU A 32 -4.53 -5.74 4.60
N VAL A 33 -5.29 -6.50 3.80
CA VAL A 33 -6.37 -7.37 4.29
C VAL A 33 -5.84 -8.44 5.24
N ILE A 34 -4.78 -9.17 4.84
CA ILE A 34 -4.19 -10.24 5.67
C ILE A 34 -3.70 -9.68 7.01
N SER A 35 -3.07 -8.50 7.00
CA SER A 35 -2.57 -7.86 8.22
C SER A 35 -3.69 -7.38 9.15
N LEU A 36 -4.75 -6.79 8.59
CA LEU A 36 -5.93 -6.36 9.35
C LEU A 36 -6.67 -7.55 9.94
N GLU A 37 -6.87 -8.61 9.16
CA GLU A 37 -7.55 -9.83 9.60
C GLU A 37 -6.73 -10.53 10.71
N GLY A 38 -5.40 -10.58 10.56
CA GLY A 38 -4.49 -11.05 11.61
C GLY A 38 -4.64 -10.24 12.90
N ALA A 39 -4.63 -8.91 12.82
CA ALA A 39 -4.80 -8.05 13.98
C ALA A 39 -6.18 -8.17 14.64
N ALA A 40 -7.24 -8.30 13.85
CA ALA A 40 -8.59 -8.53 14.37
C ALA A 40 -8.70 -9.86 15.11
N ARG A 41 -8.12 -10.94 14.55
CA ARG A 41 -8.06 -12.24 15.23
C ARG A 41 -7.31 -12.17 16.56
N THR A 42 -6.20 -11.45 16.61
CA THR A 42 -5.41 -11.30 17.85
C THR A 42 -6.11 -10.42 18.87
N ALA A 43 -6.79 -9.35 18.45
CA ALA A 43 -7.49 -8.44 19.35
C ALA A 43 -8.74 -9.07 19.98
N GLY A 44 -9.42 -9.99 19.28
CA GLY A 44 -10.67 -10.59 19.74
C GLY A 44 -11.82 -9.58 19.81
N ALA A 45 -12.93 -9.98 20.44
CA ALA A 45 -14.15 -9.16 20.56
C ALA A 45 -14.44 -8.70 22.00
N ASP A 46 -13.64 -9.12 22.98
CA ASP A 46 -13.95 -8.92 24.41
C ASP A 46 -14.10 -7.43 24.78
N TYR A 47 -13.21 -6.58 24.27
CA TYR A 47 -13.29 -5.13 24.49
C TYR A 47 -14.55 -4.50 23.90
N GLU A 48 -15.01 -4.99 22.75
CA GLU A 48 -16.23 -4.51 22.10
C GLU A 48 -17.47 -4.92 22.89
N VAL A 49 -17.49 -6.17 23.39
CA VAL A 49 -18.57 -6.69 24.25
C VAL A 49 -18.65 -5.90 25.55
N VAL A 50 -17.52 -5.64 26.21
CA VAL A 50 -17.49 -4.83 27.45
C VAL A 50 -17.93 -3.39 27.19
N ALA A 51 -17.52 -2.78 26.08
CA ALA A 51 -17.99 -1.44 25.74
C ALA A 51 -19.51 -1.40 25.47
N ALA A 52 -20.06 -2.44 24.83
CA ALA A 52 -21.49 -2.56 24.59
C ALA A 52 -22.29 -2.72 25.89
N THR A 53 -21.81 -3.50 26.87
CA THR A 53 -22.48 -3.65 28.17
C THR A 53 -22.47 -2.36 29.00
N LEU A 54 -21.47 -1.49 28.79
CA LEU A 54 -21.42 -0.14 29.35
C LEU A 54 -22.33 0.87 28.61
N GLY A 55 -23.11 0.43 27.62
CA GLY A 55 -24.05 1.27 26.88
C GLY A 55 -23.44 2.05 25.72
N ALA A 56 -22.22 1.72 25.28
CA ALA A 56 -21.62 2.37 24.12
C ALA A 56 -22.38 2.04 22.84
N ARG A 57 -22.63 3.06 22.01
CA ARG A 57 -23.23 2.87 20.68
C ARG A 57 -22.21 2.23 19.72
N PRO A 58 -22.65 1.50 18.67
CA PRO A 58 -21.74 0.84 17.71
C PRO A 58 -20.71 1.78 17.08
N SER A 59 -21.08 3.03 16.78
CA SER A 59 -20.14 4.03 16.27
C SER A 59 -19.05 4.38 17.29
N THR A 60 -19.39 4.50 18.57
CA THR A 60 -18.42 4.73 19.64
C THR A 60 -17.46 3.56 19.77
N ILE A 61 -17.97 2.32 19.72
CA ILE A 61 -17.15 1.10 19.78
C ILE A 61 -16.17 1.07 18.61
N TRP A 62 -16.65 1.31 17.38
CA TRP A 62 -15.79 1.37 16.19
C TRP A 62 -14.64 2.38 16.38
N TRP A 63 -14.93 3.63 16.77
CA TRP A 63 -13.92 4.71 16.76
C TRP A 63 -12.99 4.68 17.97
N ARG A 64 -13.49 4.21 19.12
CA ARG A 64 -12.74 4.25 20.38
C ARG A 64 -12.17 2.91 20.83
N VAL A 65 -12.67 1.80 20.29
CA VAL A 65 -12.25 0.45 20.70
C VAL A 65 -11.64 -0.27 19.50
N THR A 66 -12.45 -0.57 18.48
CA THR A 66 -12.04 -1.41 17.34
C THR A 66 -10.91 -0.76 16.55
N LEU A 67 -11.08 0.48 16.08
CA LEU A 67 -10.07 1.13 15.24
C LEU A 67 -8.72 1.28 15.98
N PRO A 68 -8.66 1.77 17.24
CA PRO A 68 -7.39 1.85 17.96
C PRO A 68 -6.70 0.51 18.20
N LEU A 69 -7.47 -0.56 18.43
CA LEU A 69 -6.93 -1.92 18.57
C LEU A 69 -6.39 -2.46 17.24
N LEU A 70 -7.01 -2.10 16.11
CA LEU A 70 -6.58 -2.50 14.78
C LEU A 70 -5.50 -1.61 14.19
N LEU A 71 -5.29 -0.38 14.69
CA LEU A 71 -4.30 0.58 14.20
C LEU A 71 -2.90 -0.04 14.05
N PRO A 72 -2.38 -0.81 15.04
CA PRO A 72 -1.12 -1.49 14.89
C PRO A 72 -1.14 -2.51 13.75
N GLY A 73 -2.22 -3.26 13.53
CA GLY A 73 -2.34 -4.15 12.38
C GLY A 73 -2.37 -3.40 11.05
N MET A 74 -3.15 -2.33 11.00
CA MET A 74 -3.37 -1.51 9.81
C MET A 74 -2.09 -0.85 9.32
N VAL A 75 -1.30 -0.26 10.23
CA VAL A 75 -0.03 0.38 9.84
C VAL A 75 0.99 -0.67 9.33
N SER A 76 0.97 -1.92 9.84
CA SER A 76 1.89 -2.97 9.37
C SER A 76 1.49 -3.44 7.97
N GLY A 77 0.18 -3.62 7.76
CA GLY A 77 -0.37 -3.92 6.45
C GLY A 77 -0.10 -2.81 5.43
N ALA A 78 -0.19 -1.55 5.84
CA ALA A 78 0.12 -0.40 5.00
C ALA A 78 1.59 -0.36 4.58
N VAL A 79 2.53 -0.65 5.49
CA VAL A 79 3.97 -0.76 5.18
C VAL A 79 4.23 -1.88 4.18
N LEU A 80 3.61 -3.05 4.39
CA LEU A 80 3.78 -4.19 3.50
C LEU A 80 3.17 -3.95 2.12
N ALA A 81 1.97 -3.36 2.07
CA ALA A 81 1.31 -2.92 0.84
C ALA A 81 2.15 -1.87 0.10
N PHE A 82 2.74 -0.92 0.81
CA PHE A 82 3.66 0.07 0.23
C PHE A 82 4.89 -0.61 -0.38
N ALA A 83 5.57 -1.47 0.38
CA ALA A 83 6.72 -2.24 -0.12
C ALA A 83 6.37 -3.06 -1.36
N ARG A 84 5.18 -3.68 -1.38
CA ARG A 84 4.68 -4.41 -2.55
C ARG A 84 4.49 -3.50 -3.76
N SER A 85 3.93 -2.30 -3.55
CA SER A 85 3.66 -1.34 -4.62
C SER A 85 4.93 -0.80 -5.28
N LEU A 86 6.04 -0.67 -4.53
CA LEU A 86 7.33 -0.24 -5.05
C LEU A 86 7.94 -1.23 -6.05
N GLY A 87 7.63 -2.51 -5.90
CA GLY A 87 8.07 -3.56 -6.83
C GLY A 87 7.18 -3.72 -8.07
N GLU A 88 6.07 -2.97 -8.19
CA GLU A 88 5.16 -3.12 -9.33
C GLU A 88 5.70 -2.47 -10.61
N PHE A 89 5.93 -3.30 -11.62
CA PHE A 89 6.23 -2.87 -12.98
C PHE A 89 5.16 -3.34 -13.99
N GLY A 90 4.60 -4.54 -13.81
CA GLY A 90 3.73 -5.19 -14.78
C GLY A 90 2.36 -4.52 -14.90
N ALA A 91 1.70 -4.26 -13.77
CA ALA A 91 0.39 -3.60 -13.78
C ALA A 91 0.50 -2.17 -14.33
N THR A 92 1.52 -1.42 -13.93
CA THR A 92 1.78 -0.06 -14.42
C THR A 92 1.99 -0.03 -15.94
N LEU A 93 2.85 -0.92 -16.47
CA LEU A 93 3.11 -0.97 -17.91
C LEU A 93 1.85 -1.33 -18.70
N THR A 94 1.05 -2.27 -18.19
CA THR A 94 -0.16 -2.78 -18.87
C THR A 94 -1.30 -1.75 -18.87
N PHE A 95 -1.50 -1.02 -17.78
CA PHE A 95 -2.64 -0.10 -17.62
C PHE A 95 -2.32 1.38 -17.91
N ALA A 96 -1.07 1.80 -17.68
CA ALA A 96 -0.67 3.20 -17.79
C ALA A 96 0.44 3.46 -18.82
N GLY A 97 1.02 2.41 -19.42
CA GLY A 97 2.14 2.53 -20.36
C GLY A 97 3.40 3.14 -19.73
N SER A 98 4.36 3.52 -20.58
CA SER A 98 5.63 4.15 -20.16
C SER A 98 5.76 5.56 -20.75
N ARG A 99 5.14 6.56 -20.12
CA ARG A 99 5.35 7.97 -20.49
C ARG A 99 6.34 8.62 -19.53
N GLN A 100 7.49 9.03 -20.07
CA GLN A 100 8.52 9.76 -19.32
C GLN A 100 7.91 11.01 -18.70
N GLY A 101 8.15 11.22 -17.40
CA GLY A 101 7.63 12.36 -16.64
C GLY A 101 6.16 12.25 -16.18
N VAL A 102 5.40 11.21 -16.57
CA VAL A 102 3.98 11.07 -16.19
C VAL A 102 3.67 9.72 -15.54
N THR A 103 3.97 8.61 -16.22
CA THR A 103 3.62 7.24 -15.75
C THR A 103 4.84 6.32 -15.60
N ARG A 104 6.03 6.83 -15.95
CA ARG A 104 7.29 6.09 -15.81
C ARG A 104 7.73 6.03 -14.35
N THR A 105 7.52 4.89 -13.72
CA THR A 105 7.97 4.59 -12.35
C THR A 105 9.43 4.13 -12.33
N LEU A 106 10.08 4.21 -11.16
CA LEU A 106 11.46 3.75 -11.00
C LEU A 106 11.70 2.28 -11.44
N PRO A 107 10.83 1.31 -11.11
CA PRO A 107 10.98 -0.07 -11.61
C PRO A 107 10.96 -0.18 -13.13
N LEU A 108 10.13 0.64 -13.78
CA LEU A 108 10.03 0.65 -15.24
C LEU A 108 11.27 1.29 -15.88
N GLU A 109 11.83 2.33 -15.26
CA GLU A 109 13.08 2.92 -15.73
C GLU A 109 14.26 1.95 -15.59
N ILE A 110 14.37 1.25 -14.45
CA ILE A 110 15.37 0.17 -14.26
C ILE A 110 15.25 -0.87 -15.38
N TYR A 111 14.03 -1.31 -15.69
CA TYR A 111 13.77 -2.28 -16.76
C TYR A 111 14.24 -1.77 -18.13
N LEU A 112 14.01 -0.49 -18.43
CA LEU A 112 14.41 0.11 -19.72
C LEU A 112 15.93 0.33 -19.82
N GLN A 113 16.56 0.75 -18.72
CA GLN A 113 17.99 1.03 -18.68
C GLN A 113 18.84 -0.24 -18.72
N ARG A 114 18.32 -1.40 -18.28
CA ARG A 114 19.09 -2.67 -18.26
C ARG A 114 19.75 -3.04 -19.59
N VAL A 115 19.19 -2.59 -20.72
CA VAL A 115 19.69 -2.91 -22.07
C VAL A 115 20.67 -1.85 -22.57
N ASN A 116 20.46 -0.58 -22.20
CA ASN A 116 21.20 0.56 -22.75
C ASN A 116 22.38 0.98 -21.85
N ASP A 117 22.15 0.98 -20.54
CA ASP A 117 23.11 1.36 -19.50
C ASP A 117 22.91 0.47 -18.25
N PRO A 118 23.57 -0.70 -18.20
CA PRO A 118 23.45 -1.63 -17.08
C PRO A 118 23.91 -1.04 -15.75
N ASP A 119 24.92 -0.18 -15.75
CA ASP A 119 25.47 0.42 -14.53
C ASP A 119 24.45 1.40 -13.92
N ALA A 120 23.79 2.21 -14.75
CA ALA A 120 22.67 3.05 -14.30
C ALA A 120 21.50 2.22 -13.76
N ALA A 121 21.17 1.10 -14.39
CA ALA A 121 20.09 0.21 -13.93
C ALA A 121 20.40 -0.39 -12.54
N VAL A 122 21.65 -0.78 -12.28
CA VAL A 122 22.10 -1.26 -10.97
C VAL A 122 22.02 -0.14 -9.92
N ALA A 123 22.51 1.06 -10.23
CA ALA A 123 22.46 2.20 -9.32
C ALA A 123 21.03 2.57 -8.91
N LEU A 124 20.11 2.63 -9.89
CA LEU A 124 18.68 2.89 -9.64
C LEU A 124 18.03 1.77 -8.82
N SER A 125 18.40 0.50 -9.06
CA SER A 125 17.90 -0.63 -8.29
C SER A 125 18.34 -0.57 -6.83
N LEU A 126 19.62 -0.26 -6.59
CA LEU A 126 20.15 -0.09 -5.23
C LEU A 126 19.48 1.07 -4.51
N LEU A 127 19.27 2.20 -5.19
CA LEU A 127 18.54 3.35 -4.64
C LEU A 127 17.11 2.96 -4.24
N LEU A 128 16.38 2.26 -5.12
CA LEU A 128 15.01 1.81 -4.86
C LEU A 128 14.96 0.88 -3.63
N VAL A 129 15.87 -0.10 -3.56
CA VAL A 129 15.98 -1.02 -2.43
C VAL A 129 16.32 -0.28 -1.14
N ALA A 130 17.25 0.68 -1.18
CA ALA A 130 17.62 1.47 -0.01
C ALA A 130 16.44 2.29 0.51
N VAL A 131 15.70 2.97 -0.36
CA VAL A 131 14.51 3.75 0.02
C VAL A 131 13.42 2.83 0.58
N ALA A 132 13.17 1.69 -0.07
CA ALA A 132 12.21 0.71 0.43
C ALA A 132 12.59 0.20 1.83
N ALA A 133 13.86 -0.16 2.03
CA ALA A 133 14.37 -0.62 3.32
C ALA A 133 14.27 0.47 4.39
N LEU A 134 14.62 1.72 4.07
CA LEU A 134 14.49 2.85 5.01
C LEU A 134 13.05 3.06 5.46
N VAL A 135 12.08 2.99 4.54
CA VAL A 135 10.65 3.15 4.89
C VAL A 135 10.17 1.97 5.75
N VAL A 136 10.48 0.73 5.35
CA VAL A 136 10.05 -0.47 6.06
C VAL A 136 10.69 -0.56 7.45
N LEU A 137 12.01 -0.37 7.55
CA LEU A 137 12.73 -0.42 8.81
C LEU A 137 12.41 0.79 9.70
N GLY A 138 12.28 1.99 9.13
CA GLY A 138 11.93 3.20 9.89
C GLY A 138 10.54 3.13 10.51
N LEU A 139 9.56 2.54 9.81
CA LEU A 139 8.22 2.32 10.33
C LEU A 139 8.13 1.07 11.22
N GLY A 140 8.93 0.04 10.94
CA GLY A 140 9.01 -1.18 11.75
C GLY A 140 9.69 -0.98 13.11
N THR A 141 10.80 -0.25 13.15
CA THR A 141 11.55 0.02 14.40
C THR A 141 10.78 0.89 15.38
N ARG A 142 10.01 1.87 14.90
CA ARG A 142 9.10 2.69 15.74
C ARG A 142 8.09 1.86 16.53
N ARG A 143 7.80 0.62 16.13
CA ARG A 143 6.89 -0.27 16.87
C ARG A 143 7.57 -1.04 17.98
N LEU A 144 8.81 -1.48 17.78
CA LEU A 144 9.54 -2.24 18.80
C LEU A 144 9.77 -1.38 20.04
N THR A 145 10.00 -0.08 19.87
CA THR A 145 10.21 0.87 20.98
C THR A 145 8.93 1.17 21.77
N VAL A 146 7.73 1.01 21.19
CA VAL A 146 6.46 1.30 21.87
C VAL A 146 5.99 0.16 22.78
N THR A 147 6.41 -1.08 22.49
CA THR A 147 6.05 -2.26 23.29
C THR A 147 6.90 -2.38 24.57
N ASP A 148 8.10 -1.78 24.60
CA ASP A 148 9.10 -1.96 25.67
C ASP A 148 8.97 -0.98 26.85
N THR A 149 7.90 -0.19 26.90
CA THR A 149 7.63 0.78 27.99
C THR A 149 6.46 0.38 28.91
N ARG A 150 6.17 -0.92 29.06
CA ARG A 150 5.14 -1.40 30.00
C ARG A 150 5.63 -2.54 30.88
#